data_AF-A0A940QKA8-F1
#
_entry.id   AF-A0A940QKA8-F1
#
_cell.length_a   1.000
_cell.length_b   1.000
_cell.length_c   1.000
_cell.angle_alpha   90.00
_cell.angle_beta   90.00
_cell.angle_gamma   90.00
#
_symmetry.space_group_name_H-M   'P 1'
#
loop_
_entity.id
_entity.type
_entity.pdbx_description
1 polymer ?
#
loop_
_entity_poly.entity_id
_entity_poly.type
_entity_poly.pdbx_seq_one_letter_code
_entity_poly.pdbx_strand_id
1 'polypeptide(L)'
;MISMDNWATQAVNKLSQEKKAVAGNKEKAMAEAVYRAIEDFCLQDEEFAQAVVQGGSFVDCMKKVASGVGNSISDLDAYKKAVQFYFPGAEVKMQLTIDLIGKAAGETKNQAQPDPVAAQPAMILDLADFFG
;
A
#
# COMPACT_ATOMS: atom_id res chain seq x y z
N MET A 1 -31.38 10.49 7.99
CA MET A 1 -30.35 9.91 7.11
C MET A 1 -29.03 10.25 7.77
N ILE A 2 -28.53 9.35 8.63
CA ILE A 2 -27.28 9.56 9.37
C ILE A 2 -26.16 9.22 8.38
N SER A 3 -25.32 10.21 8.09
CA SER A 3 -24.27 10.15 7.08
C SER A 3 -23.37 8.94 7.26
N MET A 4 -23.01 8.29 6.15
CA MET A 4 -21.95 7.29 6.06
C MET A 4 -20.77 7.68 6.94
N ASP A 5 -20.54 6.90 8.00
CA ASP A 5 -19.36 6.99 8.84
C ASP A 5 -18.12 6.85 7.97
N ASN A 6 -17.32 7.91 7.82
CA ASN A 6 -16.03 7.79 7.16
C ASN A 6 -15.05 7.07 8.10
N TRP A 7 -15.07 5.74 8.08
CA TRP A 7 -14.21 4.90 8.92
C TRP A 7 -12.74 5.22 8.76
N ALA A 8 -12.29 5.57 7.56
CA ALA A 8 -10.91 5.97 7.32
C ALA A 8 -10.54 7.23 8.12
N THR A 9 -11.40 8.24 8.14
CA THR A 9 -11.18 9.46 8.93
C THR A 9 -11.18 9.18 10.43
N GLN A 10 -12.09 8.32 10.91
CA GLN A 10 -12.12 7.92 12.32
C GLN A 10 -10.87 7.13 12.72
N ALA A 11 -10.43 6.19 11.87
CA ALA A 11 -9.22 5.40 12.07
C ALA A 11 -7.99 6.31 12.17
N VAL A 12 -7.81 7.21 11.20
CA VAL A 12 -6.68 8.16 11.17
C VAL A 12 -6.67 9.05 12.41
N ASN A 13 -7.83 9.57 12.81
CA ASN A 13 -7.95 10.37 14.03
C ASN A 13 -7.55 9.57 15.28
N LYS A 14 -8.05 8.33 15.43
CA LYS A 14 -7.68 7.44 16.54
C LYS A 14 -6.18 7.17 16.57
N LEU A 15 -5.62 6.72 15.44
CA LEU A 15 -4.20 6.38 15.32
C LEU A 15 -3.30 7.58 15.62
N SER A 16 -3.65 8.78 15.14
CA SER A 16 -2.84 9.99 15.35
C SER A 16 -2.79 10.44 16.82
N GLN A 17 -3.86 10.20 17.58
CA GLN A 17 -3.92 10.48 19.01
C GLN A 17 -3.08 9.45 19.78
N GLU A 18 -3.27 8.17 19.50
CA GLU A 18 -2.62 7.06 20.19
C GLU A 18 -1.12 6.97 19.91
N LYS A 19 -0.68 7.35 18.71
CA LYS A 19 0.74 7.44 18.32
C LYS A 19 1.58 8.28 19.28
N LYS A 20 1.01 9.34 19.87
CA LYS A 20 1.70 10.19 20.85
C LYS A 20 2.01 9.46 22.16
N ALA A 21 1.24 8.41 22.48
CA ALA A 21 1.41 7.60 23.68
C ALA A 21 2.38 6.42 23.46
N VAL A 22 2.93 6.24 22.26
CA VAL A 22 3.91 5.18 22.00
C VAL A 22 5.20 5.47 22.79
N ALA A 23 5.48 4.58 23.73
CA ALA A 23 6.67 4.59 24.55
C ALA A 23 7.58 3.41 24.18
N GLY A 24 8.89 3.60 24.28
CA GLY A 24 9.90 2.60 23.92
C GLY A 24 10.71 2.99 22.68
N ASN A 25 12.01 2.68 22.70
CA ASN A 25 12.94 3.13 21.66
C ASN A 25 12.71 2.42 20.33
N LYS A 26 12.39 1.12 20.37
CA LYS A 26 12.15 0.32 19.16
C LYS A 26 10.84 0.76 18.52
N GLU A 27 9.79 0.85 19.31
CA GLU A 27 8.44 1.23 18.89
C GLU A 27 8.44 2.62 18.27
N LYS A 28 9.10 3.60 18.89
CA LYS A 28 9.21 4.96 18.34
C LYS A 28 9.92 5.01 16.99
N ALA A 29 10.94 4.18 16.77
CA ALA A 29 11.68 4.16 15.51
C ALA A 29 10.81 3.73 14.32
N MET A 30 9.83 2.86 14.54
CA MET A 30 8.93 2.34 13.50
C MET A 30 7.53 2.98 13.51
N ALA A 31 7.13 3.64 14.59
CA ALA A 31 5.76 4.15 14.77
C ALA A 31 5.31 5.11 13.65
N GLU A 32 6.19 5.97 13.15
CA GLU A 32 5.85 6.87 12.04
C GLU A 32 5.54 6.09 10.75
N ALA A 33 6.43 5.18 10.38
CA ALA A 33 6.31 4.40 9.14
C ALA A 33 5.09 3.47 9.19
N VAL A 34 4.89 2.77 10.32
CA VAL A 34 3.74 1.89 10.52
C VAL A 34 2.43 2.69 10.54
N TYR A 35 2.41 3.86 11.18
CA TYR A 35 1.24 4.75 11.15
C TYR A 35 0.86 5.12 9.72
N ARG A 36 1.82 5.56 8.90
CA ARG A 36 1.57 5.96 7.51
C ARG A 36 1.05 4.80 6.67
N ALA A 37 1.64 3.62 6.83
CA ALA A 37 1.17 2.43 6.12
C ALA A 37 -0.29 2.10 6.50
N ILE A 38 -0.64 2.11 7.78
CA ILE A 38 -2.03 1.85 8.21
C ILE A 38 -2.98 2.95 7.71
N GLU A 39 -2.57 4.21 7.76
CA GLU A 39 -3.33 5.34 7.18
C GLU A 39 -3.64 5.10 5.70
N ASP A 40 -2.65 4.71 4.91
CA ASP A 40 -2.83 4.39 3.49
C ASP A 40 -3.73 3.18 3.28
N PHE A 41 -3.61 2.13 4.09
CA PHE A 41 -4.46 0.94 4.00
C PHE A 41 -5.92 1.24 4.37
N CYS A 42 -6.16 2.08 5.38
CA CYS A 42 -7.50 2.55 5.73
C CYS A 42 -8.16 3.34 4.58
N LEU A 43 -7.38 3.99 3.73
CA LEU A 43 -7.88 4.68 2.54
C LEU A 43 -8.11 3.74 1.36
N GLN A 44 -7.40 2.60 1.30
CA GLN A 44 -7.54 1.59 0.27
C GLN A 44 -8.74 0.66 0.51
N ASP A 45 -9.03 0.34 1.77
CA ASP A 45 -10.05 -0.64 2.14
C ASP A 45 -10.86 -0.19 3.36
N GLU A 46 -12.18 -0.07 3.17
CA GLU A 46 -13.11 0.41 4.19
C GLU A 46 -13.31 -0.61 5.33
N GLU A 47 -13.27 -1.91 5.02
CA GLU A 47 -13.42 -2.98 6.03
C GLU A 47 -12.21 -3.00 6.96
N PHE A 48 -11.02 -2.79 6.41
CA PHE A 48 -9.81 -2.61 7.20
C PHE A 48 -9.89 -1.35 8.07
N ALA A 49 -10.34 -0.21 7.53
CA ALA A 49 -10.52 1.01 8.31
C ALA A 49 -11.48 0.79 9.49
N GLN A 50 -12.59 0.10 9.26
CA GLN A 50 -13.53 -0.28 10.31
C GLN A 50 -12.86 -1.16 11.37
N ALA A 51 -12.09 -2.17 10.95
CA ALA A 51 -11.35 -3.05 11.86
C ALA A 51 -10.33 -2.29 12.72
N VAL A 52 -9.71 -1.23 12.19
CA VAL A 52 -8.80 -0.36 12.94
C VAL A 52 -9.55 0.48 13.98
N VAL A 53 -10.71 1.05 13.63
CA VAL A 53 -11.55 1.82 14.56
C VAL A 53 -12.01 0.94 15.71
N GLN A 54 -12.51 -0.25 15.41
CA GLN A 54 -13.09 -1.18 16.39
C GLN A 54 -12.04 -2.06 17.10
N GLY A 55 -10.85 -2.18 16.53
CA GLY A 55 -9.76 -3.00 17.05
C GLY A 55 -9.00 -2.35 18.21
N GLY A 56 -7.87 -2.98 18.57
CA GLY A 56 -7.03 -2.56 19.69
C GLY A 56 -6.36 -1.18 19.49
N SER A 57 -5.60 -0.75 20.50
CA SER A 57 -4.88 0.52 20.41
C SER A 57 -3.63 0.41 19.52
N PHE A 58 -3.22 1.51 18.92
CA PHE A 58 -1.96 1.64 18.18
C PHE A 58 -0.76 1.37 19.08
N VAL A 59 -0.82 1.75 20.36
CA VAL A 59 0.26 1.44 21.31
C VAL A 59 0.44 -0.07 21.47
N ASP A 60 -0.65 -0.82 21.57
CA ASP A 60 -0.59 -2.29 21.69
C ASP A 60 -0.22 -2.96 20.36
N CYS A 61 -0.65 -2.38 19.23
CA CYS A 61 -0.17 -2.76 17.91
C CYS A 61 1.36 -2.66 17.85
N MET A 62 1.95 -1.51 18.22
CA MET A 62 3.39 -1.30 18.18
C MET A 62 4.15 -2.25 19.11
N LYS A 63 3.62 -2.54 20.30
CA LYS A 63 4.20 -3.57 21.18
C LYS A 63 4.20 -4.95 20.53
N LYS A 64 3.12 -5.33 19.82
CA LYS A 64 3.06 -6.60 19.10
C LYS A 64 4.03 -6.64 17.92
N VAL A 65 4.17 -5.53 17.21
CA VAL A 65 5.13 -5.39 16.10
C VAL A 65 6.57 -5.55 16.63
N ALA A 66 6.91 -4.87 17.72
CA ALA A 66 8.24 -4.96 18.37
C ALA A 66 8.49 -6.29 19.09
N SER A 67 7.43 -7.03 19.46
CA SER A 67 7.54 -8.31 20.13
C SER A 67 8.20 -9.37 19.26
N GLY A 68 9.15 -10.09 19.85
CA GLY A 68 9.93 -11.14 19.17
C GLY A 68 10.91 -10.60 18.11
N VAL A 69 11.05 -9.28 18.00
CA VAL A 69 12.04 -8.64 17.11
C VAL A 69 13.36 -8.51 17.87
N GLY A 70 14.44 -8.97 17.24
CA GLY A 70 15.81 -8.80 17.75
C GLY A 70 16.26 -7.34 17.70
N ASN A 71 17.38 -7.08 17.04
CA ASN A 71 17.90 -5.71 16.88
C ASN A 71 17.30 -4.97 15.67
N SER A 72 16.68 -5.67 14.73
CA SER A 72 16.12 -5.10 13.49
C SER A 72 14.89 -5.88 13.02
N ILE A 73 14.02 -5.20 12.28
CA ILE A 73 12.87 -5.74 11.56
C ILE A 73 12.80 -5.07 10.18
N SER A 74 12.36 -5.82 9.17
CA SER A 74 12.07 -5.26 7.84
C SER A 74 10.76 -4.49 7.87
N ASP A 75 10.66 -3.39 7.13
CA ASP A 75 9.42 -2.62 7.00
C ASP A 75 8.23 -3.50 6.60
N LEU A 76 8.44 -4.44 5.67
CA LEU A 76 7.40 -5.38 5.25
C LEU A 76 6.85 -6.21 6.40
N ASP A 77 7.73 -6.75 7.24
CA ASP A 77 7.33 -7.57 8.39
C ASP A 77 6.65 -6.72 9.46
N ALA A 78 7.12 -5.48 9.64
CA ALA A 78 6.49 -4.54 10.55
C ALA A 78 5.06 -4.22 10.10
N TYR A 79 4.85 -3.91 8.82
CA TYR A 79 3.52 -3.65 8.26
C TYR A 79 2.63 -4.89 8.31
N LYS A 80 3.13 -6.07 7.96
CA LYS A 80 2.36 -7.32 8.07
C LYS A 80 1.87 -7.56 9.50
N LYS A 81 2.76 -7.48 10.49
CA LYS A 81 2.39 -7.64 11.91
C LYS A 81 1.37 -6.60 12.36
N ALA A 82 1.50 -5.36 11.90
CA ALA A 82 0.60 -4.27 12.26
C ALA A 82 -0.79 -4.47 11.66
N VAL A 83 -0.90 -4.80 10.37
CA VAL A 83 -2.19 -5.07 9.72
C VAL A 83 -2.85 -6.30 10.33
N GLN A 84 -2.08 -7.38 10.58
CA GLN A 84 -2.58 -8.60 11.23
C GLN A 84 -3.01 -8.40 12.69
N PHE A 85 -2.58 -7.33 13.35
CA PHE A 85 -3.08 -6.98 14.68
C PHE A 85 -4.56 -6.57 14.63
N TYR A 86 -4.96 -5.81 13.61
CA TYR A 86 -6.33 -5.35 13.43
C TYR A 86 -7.19 -6.35 12.66
N PHE A 87 -6.61 -7.01 11.66
CA PHE A 87 -7.29 -7.96 10.80
C PHE A 87 -6.42 -9.21 10.58
N PRO A 88 -6.60 -10.28 11.37
CA PRO A 88 -5.70 -11.44 11.36
C PRO A 88 -5.52 -12.14 10.01
N GLY A 89 -6.51 -12.05 9.11
CA GLY A 89 -6.47 -12.62 7.77
C GLY A 89 -5.81 -11.75 6.69
N ALA A 90 -5.38 -10.54 7.04
CA ALA A 90 -4.86 -9.60 6.05
C ALA A 90 -3.41 -9.87 5.67
N GLU A 91 -3.07 -9.57 4.42
CA GLU A 91 -1.74 -9.74 3.86
C GLU A 91 -1.25 -8.44 3.23
N VAL A 92 -0.02 -8.04 3.55
CA VAL A 92 0.66 -6.91 2.92
C VAL A 92 1.61 -7.42 1.84
N LYS A 93 1.46 -6.90 0.62
CA LYS A 93 2.34 -7.16 -0.52
C LYS A 93 3.06 -5.87 -0.90
N MET A 94 4.36 -5.96 -1.10
CA MET A 94 5.20 -4.81 -1.45
C MET A 94 5.93 -5.11 -2.76
N GLN A 95 5.85 -4.19 -3.72
CA GLN A 95 6.55 -4.27 -4.99
C GLN A 95 7.67 -3.23 -5.00
N LEU A 96 8.92 -3.70 -5.14
CA LEU A 96 10.09 -2.84 -5.23
C LEU A 96 10.64 -2.91 -6.64
N THR A 97 10.84 -1.75 -7.25
CA THR A 97 11.43 -1.61 -8.58
C THR A 97 12.60 -0.64 -8.48
N ILE A 98 13.73 -1.00 -9.09
CA ILE A 98 14.89 -0.12 -9.22
C ILE A 98 14.92 0.45 -10.63
N ASP A 99 15.10 1.77 -10.74
CA ASP A 99 15.36 2.45 -12.01
C ASP A 99 16.80 2.99 -12.00
N LEU A 100 17.66 2.37 -12.80
CA LEU A 100 19.09 2.70 -12.89
C LEU A 100 19.39 3.84 -13.87
N ILE A 101 18.45 4.13 -14.78
CA ILE A 101 18.66 5.11 -15.86
C ILE A 101 17.98 6.44 -15.51
N GLY A 102 16.88 6.40 -14.75
CA GLY A 102 16.13 7.59 -14.36
C GLY A 102 15.75 8.47 -15.56
N LYS A 103 15.80 9.79 -15.37
CA LYS A 103 15.53 10.83 -16.39
C LYS A 103 16.62 11.00 -17.47
N ALA A 104 17.72 10.23 -17.42
CA ALA A 104 18.81 10.33 -18.40
C ALA A 104 18.39 9.79 -19.79
N ALA A 105 17.36 8.95 -19.84
CA ALA A 105 16.60 8.73 -21.06
C ALA A 105 15.60 9.90 -21.19
N GLY A 106 15.91 10.85 -22.08
CA GLY A 106 15.01 11.95 -22.40
C GLY A 106 13.57 11.47 -22.66
N GLU A 107 12.62 12.29 -22.25
CA GLU A 107 11.18 12.09 -22.34
C GLU A 107 10.75 11.44 -23.68
N THR A 108 10.59 10.11 -23.74
CA THR A 108 9.68 9.52 -24.72
C THR A 108 8.29 9.59 -24.09
N LYS A 109 7.65 10.74 -24.28
CA LYS A 109 6.21 10.87 -24.07
C LYS A 109 5.52 9.89 -25.02
N ASN A 110 5.24 8.68 -24.55
CA ASN A 110 4.18 7.85 -25.15
C ASN A 110 2.83 8.43 -24.71
N GLN A 111 2.56 9.66 -25.15
CA GLN A 111 1.20 10.10 -25.38
C GLN A 111 0.78 9.40 -26.65
N ALA A 112 0.01 8.31 -26.50
CA ALA A 112 -0.72 7.73 -27.60
C ALA A 112 -1.77 8.74 -28.07
N GLN A 113 -1.38 9.61 -28.99
CA GLN A 113 -2.28 10.35 -29.85
C GLN A 113 -2.02 9.85 -31.28
N PRO A 114 -3.04 9.35 -31.99
CA PRO A 114 -2.85 8.83 -33.34
C PRO A 114 -2.82 10.00 -34.32
N ASP A 115 -1.67 10.26 -34.93
CA ASP A 115 -1.57 11.14 -36.10
C ASP A 115 -1.45 10.32 -37.40
N PRO A 116 -2.03 10.80 -38.52
CA PRO A 116 -2.43 9.97 -39.65
C PRO A 116 -1.25 9.75 -40.60
N VAL A 117 -0.68 8.56 -40.60
CA VAL A 117 0.35 8.19 -41.58
C VAL A 117 -0.21 7.19 -42.57
N ALA A 118 -0.44 7.72 -43.78
CA ALA A 118 -0.45 7.10 -45.10
C ALA A 118 -0.64 5.57 -45.16
N ALA A 119 -1.72 5.19 -45.87
CA ALA A 119 -2.06 3.82 -46.24
C ALA A 119 -0.85 3.02 -46.73
N GLN A 120 -0.40 2.09 -45.90
CA GLN A 120 0.43 0.96 -46.35
C GLN A 120 -0.53 -0.19 -46.71
N PRO A 121 -0.26 -0.94 -47.79
CA PRO A 121 -1.16 -2.00 -48.21
C PRO A 121 -1.28 -3.05 -47.10
N ALA A 122 -2.49 -3.23 -46.60
CA ALA A 122 -2.80 -4.22 -45.60
C ALA A 122 -2.43 -5.61 -46.14
N MET A 123 -1.45 -6.26 -45.52
CA MET A 123 -1.22 -7.68 -45.73
C MET A 123 -2.38 -8.41 -45.05
N ILE A 124 -3.33 -8.88 -45.85
CA ILE A 124 -4.41 -9.75 -45.38
C ILE A 124 -3.75 -11.11 -45.14
N LEU A 125 -3.55 -11.47 -43.87
CA LEU A 125 -3.24 -12.85 -43.51
C LEU A 125 -4.53 -13.67 -43.57
N ASP A 126 -4.57 -14.65 -44.47
CA ASP A 126 -5.63 -15.63 -44.51
C ASP A 126 -5.32 -16.73 -43.47
N LEU A 127 -6.31 -17.03 -42.63
CA LEU A 127 -6.17 -18.05 -41.59
C LEU A 127 -6.01 -19.47 -42.18
N ALA A 128 -6.36 -19.67 -43.45
CA ALA A 128 -6.15 -20.93 -44.16
C ALA A 128 -4.68 -21.28 -44.37
N ASP A 129 -3.77 -20.28 -44.37
CA ASP A 129 -2.34 -20.49 -44.59
C ASP A 129 -1.62 -21.16 -43.41
N PHE A 130 -2.28 -21.29 -42.25
CA PHE A 130 -1.68 -21.84 -41.03
C PHE A 130 -2.06 -23.30 -40.72
N PHE A 131 -3.09 -23.85 -41.39
CA PHE A 131 -3.61 -25.20 -41.11
C PHE A 131 -3.39 -26.20 -42.26
N GLY A 132 -2.41 -25.95 -43.13
CA GLY A 132 -1.97 -26.88 -44.18
C GLY A 132 -1.07 -28.00 -43.65
#